data_AF-A0A2E2JJ15-F1
#
_entry.id   AF-A0A2E2JJ15-F1
#
_cell.length_a   1.000
_cell.length_b   1.000
_cell.length_c   1.000
_cell.angle_alpha   90.00
_cell.angle_beta   90.00
_cell.angle_gamma   90.00
#
_symmetry.space_group_name_H-M   'P 1'
#
loop_
_entity.id
_entity.type
_entity.pdbx_description
1 polymer ?
#
loop_
_entity_poly.entity_id
_entity_poly.type
_entity_poly.pdbx_seq_one_letter_code
_entity_poly.pdbx_strand_id
1 'polypeptide(L)'
;MPLDMAAAAFGSWVPSLVADSLRRSGETQQPSEGVIAAHRGFLAANEPRVANLEILAAYLAPGATLREAPVAPEAADQHGVVPSLPDALADLLALTRSGLASADEAVQLFAMLRPFTMGNGRVARALWLWRTIREPGMSAEALAALSFPQGPASADGDGAPALTAYVGHPQGQCV
;
A
#
# COMPACT_ATOMS: atom_id res chain seq x y z
N MET A 1 19.73 -17.11 2.45
CA MET A 1 19.79 -16.64 1.06
C MET A 1 18.64 -15.67 0.86
N PRO A 2 18.86 -14.46 0.33
CA PRO A 2 17.75 -13.53 0.08
C PRO A 2 16.75 -14.15 -0.90
N LEU A 3 15.46 -13.88 -0.70
CA LEU A 3 14.41 -14.29 -1.65
C LEU A 3 14.68 -13.62 -3.00
N ASP A 4 14.66 -14.40 -4.08
CA ASP A 4 14.55 -13.84 -5.43
C ASP A 4 13.14 -13.25 -5.57
N MET A 5 13.07 -11.92 -5.54
CA MET A 5 11.79 -11.20 -5.55
C MET A 5 11.02 -11.38 -6.85
N ALA A 6 11.73 -11.52 -7.98
CA ALA A 6 11.09 -11.79 -9.26
C ALA A 6 10.46 -13.18 -9.23
N ALA A 7 11.19 -14.20 -8.77
CA ALA A 7 10.64 -15.55 -8.63
C ALA A 7 9.50 -15.62 -7.59
N ALA A 8 9.67 -14.95 -6.44
CA ALA A 8 8.68 -14.91 -5.36
C ALA A 8 7.35 -14.30 -5.81
N ALA A 9 7.40 -13.27 -6.67
CA ALA A 9 6.22 -12.64 -7.25
C ALA A 9 5.38 -13.58 -8.13
N PHE A 10 5.91 -14.74 -8.56
CA PHE A 10 5.15 -15.77 -9.28
C PHE A 10 4.78 -16.97 -8.41
N GLY A 11 5.00 -16.89 -7.10
CA GLY A 11 4.67 -17.95 -6.16
C GLY A 11 3.17 -18.30 -6.15
N SER A 12 2.88 -19.55 -5.77
CA SER A 12 1.51 -20.07 -5.66
C SER A 12 0.66 -19.37 -4.59
N TRP A 13 1.30 -18.61 -3.69
CA TRP A 13 0.65 -17.83 -2.66
C TRP A 13 -0.04 -16.56 -3.20
N VAL A 14 0.39 -16.04 -4.36
CA VAL A 14 -0.13 -14.76 -4.90
C VAL A 14 -1.63 -14.82 -5.19
N PRO A 15 -2.17 -15.81 -5.94
CA PRO A 15 -3.61 -15.87 -6.20
C PRO A 15 -4.47 -15.89 -4.93
N SER A 16 -4.02 -16.58 -3.88
CA SER A 16 -4.72 -16.67 -2.59
C SER A 16 -4.80 -15.31 -1.88
N LEU A 17 -3.70 -14.57 -1.85
CA LEU A 17 -3.67 -13.22 -1.26
C LEU A 17 -4.44 -12.20 -2.10
N VAL A 18 -4.38 -12.30 -3.43
CA VAL A 18 -5.19 -11.47 -4.31
C VAL A 18 -6.67 -11.70 -4.05
N ALA A 19 -7.11 -12.96 -3.98
CA ALA A 19 -8.49 -13.30 -3.64
C ALA A 19 -8.90 -12.77 -2.26
N ASP A 20 -8.01 -12.82 -1.25
CA ASP A 20 -8.29 -12.24 0.07
C ASP A 20 -8.44 -10.72 0.02
N SER A 21 -7.58 -10.04 -0.75
CA SER A 21 -7.66 -8.59 -0.96
C SER A 21 -9.00 -8.20 -1.59
N LEU A 22 -9.49 -8.94 -2.58
CA LEU A 22 -10.77 -8.67 -3.23
C LEU A 22 -11.95 -8.93 -2.28
N ARG A 23 -11.94 -10.03 -1.54
CA ARG A 23 -13.00 -10.35 -0.55
C ARG A 23 -13.15 -9.27 0.52
N ARG A 24 -12.03 -8.71 1.00
CA ARG A 24 -12.04 -7.59 1.96
C ARG A 24 -12.64 -6.29 1.41
N SER A 25 -12.81 -6.21 0.09
CA SER A 25 -13.51 -5.12 -0.61
C SER A 25 -14.92 -5.52 -1.08
N GLY A 26 -15.46 -6.65 -0.60
CA GLY A 26 -16.80 -7.13 -0.92
C GLY A 26 -16.91 -7.92 -2.22
N GLU A 27 -15.81 -8.17 -2.92
CA GLU A 27 -15.80 -8.92 -4.17
C GLU A 27 -15.62 -10.42 -3.88
N THR A 28 -16.65 -11.21 -4.18
CA THR A 28 -16.70 -12.65 -3.88
C THR A 28 -16.31 -13.53 -5.07
N GLN A 29 -16.16 -12.93 -6.24
CA GLN A 29 -15.73 -13.63 -7.45
C GLN A 29 -14.24 -13.98 -7.37
N GLN A 30 -13.84 -15.04 -8.08
CA GLN A 30 -12.42 -15.36 -8.21
C GLN A 30 -11.70 -14.23 -8.98
N PRO A 31 -10.47 -13.86 -8.57
CA PRO A 31 -9.71 -12.86 -9.30
C PRO A 31 -9.44 -13.33 -10.72
N SER A 32 -9.60 -12.43 -11.69
CA SER A 32 -9.25 -12.71 -13.08
C SER A 32 -7.74 -12.89 -13.25
N GLU A 33 -7.32 -13.58 -14.31
CA GLU A 33 -5.90 -13.71 -14.67
C GLU A 33 -5.22 -12.35 -14.84
N GLY A 34 -5.94 -11.35 -15.36
CA GLY A 34 -5.44 -9.98 -15.49
C GLY A 34 -5.16 -9.33 -14.13
N VAL A 35 -6.06 -9.50 -13.16
CA VAL A 35 -5.87 -8.99 -11.79
C VAL A 35 -4.69 -9.69 -11.09
N ILE A 36 -4.56 -11.01 -11.26
CA ILE A 36 -3.41 -11.76 -10.73
C ILE A 36 -2.12 -11.26 -11.39
N ALA A 37 -2.08 -11.15 -12.71
CA ALA A 37 -0.92 -10.69 -13.47
C ALA A 37 -0.50 -9.27 -13.07
N ALA A 38 -1.45 -8.35 -12.87
CA ALA A 38 -1.17 -6.99 -12.40
C ALA A 38 -0.49 -6.98 -11.03
N HIS A 39 -0.97 -7.80 -10.08
CA HIS A 39 -0.29 -7.95 -8.79
C HIS A 39 1.10 -8.55 -8.94
N ARG A 40 1.27 -9.62 -9.73
CA ARG A 40 2.59 -10.22 -9.97
C ARG A 40 3.58 -9.21 -10.55
N GLY A 41 3.15 -8.44 -11.55
CA GLY A 41 3.96 -7.38 -12.15
C GLY A 41 4.34 -6.29 -11.14
N PHE A 42 3.39 -5.86 -10.31
CA PHE A 42 3.68 -4.89 -9.24
C PHE A 42 4.65 -5.46 -8.20
N LEU A 43 4.45 -6.69 -7.74
CA LEU A 43 5.30 -7.36 -6.74
C LEU A 43 6.70 -7.64 -7.27
N ALA A 44 6.85 -7.92 -8.57
CA ALA A 44 8.13 -8.12 -9.24
C ALA A 44 8.92 -6.83 -9.47
N ALA A 45 8.30 -5.65 -9.35
CA ALA A 45 8.99 -4.38 -9.51
C ALA A 45 10.05 -4.21 -8.41
N ASN A 46 11.32 -4.05 -8.80
CA ASN A 46 12.40 -3.73 -7.86
C ASN A 46 12.15 -2.39 -7.14
N GLU A 47 11.58 -1.43 -7.87
CA GLU A 47 11.22 -0.11 -7.36
C GLU A 47 9.81 0.26 -7.82
N PRO A 48 8.83 0.37 -6.91
CA PRO A 48 7.48 0.77 -7.26
C PRO A 48 7.49 2.26 -7.59
N ARG A 49 6.92 2.61 -8.74
CA ARG A 49 6.69 3.99 -9.19
C ARG A 49 5.20 4.28 -9.30
N VAL A 50 4.85 5.56 -9.39
CA VAL A 50 3.45 6.00 -9.57
C VAL A 50 2.80 5.28 -10.76
N ALA A 51 3.49 5.19 -11.89
CA ALA A 51 3.00 4.46 -13.06
C ALA A 51 2.68 2.98 -12.79
N ASN A 52 3.42 2.30 -11.91
CA ASN A 52 3.10 0.91 -11.54
C ASN A 52 1.80 0.83 -10.74
N LEU A 53 1.56 1.80 -9.85
CA LEU A 53 0.32 1.90 -9.10
C LEU A 53 -0.87 2.24 -10.00
N GLU A 54 -0.69 3.09 -11.00
CA GLU A 54 -1.73 3.42 -11.97
C GLU A 54 -2.12 2.21 -12.82
N ILE A 55 -1.13 1.46 -13.34
CA ILE A 55 -1.37 0.21 -14.06
C ILE A 55 -2.12 -0.77 -13.16
N LEU A 56 -1.66 -0.96 -11.93
CA LEU A 56 -2.33 -1.83 -10.97
C LEU A 56 -3.77 -1.37 -10.72
N ALA A 57 -3.98 -0.08 -10.44
CA ALA A 57 -5.30 0.50 -10.18
C ALA A 57 -6.25 0.29 -11.36
N ALA A 58 -5.79 0.38 -12.61
CA ALA A 58 -6.61 0.14 -13.79
C ALA A 58 -7.19 -1.30 -13.85
N TYR A 59 -6.46 -2.29 -13.33
CA TYR A 59 -6.97 -3.67 -13.22
C TYR A 59 -7.82 -3.89 -11.98
N LEU A 60 -7.46 -3.27 -10.85
CA LEU A 60 -8.19 -3.47 -9.59
C LEU A 60 -9.51 -2.71 -9.57
N ALA A 61 -9.56 -1.53 -10.16
CA ALA A 61 -10.74 -0.69 -10.21
C ALA A 61 -10.81 -0.01 -11.58
N PRO A 62 -11.39 -0.67 -12.60
CA PRO A 62 -11.53 -0.08 -13.92
C PRO A 62 -12.21 1.29 -13.88
N GLY A 63 -11.57 2.30 -14.47
CA GLY A 63 -12.01 3.70 -14.40
C GLY A 63 -11.44 4.49 -13.22
N ALA A 64 -10.62 3.89 -12.37
CA ALA A 64 -9.83 4.63 -11.38
C ALA A 64 -8.86 5.59 -12.08
N THR A 65 -8.83 6.83 -11.62
CA THR A 65 -7.87 7.85 -12.06
C THR A 65 -7.10 8.36 -10.86
N LEU A 66 -5.83 8.72 -11.08
CA LEU A 66 -5.05 9.45 -10.10
C LEU A 66 -5.68 10.83 -9.90
N ARG A 67 -5.87 11.27 -8.65
CA ARG A 67 -6.35 12.61 -8.34
C ARG A 67 -5.22 13.62 -8.51
N GLU A 68 -5.57 14.88 -8.74
CA GLU A 68 -4.57 15.97 -8.83
C GLU A 68 -4.09 16.43 -7.44
N ALA A 69 -4.96 16.31 -6.43
CA ALA A 69 -4.70 16.70 -5.05
C ALA A 69 -5.22 15.65 -4.04
N PRO A 70 -4.61 15.54 -2.85
CA PRO A 70 -5.11 14.71 -1.75
C PRO A 70 -6.52 15.13 -1.28
N VAL A 71 -7.28 14.17 -0.73
CA VAL A 71 -8.67 14.41 -0.28
C VAL A 71 -8.76 15.24 1.02
N ALA A 72 -7.69 15.30 1.82
CA ALA A 72 -7.65 16.09 3.06
C ALA A 72 -6.43 17.03 3.10
N PRO A 73 -6.48 18.21 2.48
CA PRO A 73 -5.47 19.24 2.65
C PRO A 73 -5.80 20.09 3.89
N GLU A 74 -5.86 19.52 5.09
CA GLU A 74 -5.97 20.34 6.32
C GLU A 74 -4.62 20.90 6.77
N ALA A 75 -3.52 20.39 6.22
CA ALA A 75 -2.18 20.90 6.46
C ALA A 75 -1.75 21.78 5.27
N ALA A 76 -2.36 22.96 5.17
CA ALA A 76 -1.71 24.10 4.52
C ALA A 76 -0.66 24.62 5.51
N ASP A 77 0.50 23.98 5.50
CA ASP A 77 1.66 24.45 6.25
C ASP A 77 1.91 25.91 5.88
N GLN A 78 2.38 26.68 6.85
CA GLN A 78 2.39 28.14 6.94
C GLN A 78 3.22 28.88 5.85
N HIS A 79 3.54 28.21 4.74
CA HIS A 79 4.35 28.67 3.61
C HIS A 79 3.76 28.32 2.21
N GLY A 80 2.52 27.80 2.12
CA GLY A 80 1.69 27.98 0.91
C GLY A 80 1.96 27.11 -0.33
N VAL A 81 2.76 26.04 -0.24
CA VAL A 81 2.90 25.07 -1.35
C VAL A 81 2.38 23.70 -0.90
N VAL A 82 1.18 23.35 -1.36
CA VAL A 82 0.66 21.98 -1.23
C VAL A 82 1.31 21.15 -2.34
N PRO A 83 2.07 20.09 -2.01
CA PRO A 83 2.66 19.23 -3.03
C PRO A 83 1.57 18.59 -3.89
N SER A 84 1.85 18.42 -5.19
CA SER A 84 0.94 17.68 -6.06
C SER A 84 0.80 16.25 -5.55
N LEU A 85 -0.36 15.63 -5.75
CA LEU A 85 -0.55 14.24 -5.33
C LEU A 85 0.43 13.25 -6.00
N PRO A 86 0.80 13.41 -7.29
CA PRO A 86 1.88 12.63 -7.89
C PRO A 86 3.22 12.74 -7.13
N ASP A 87 3.60 13.94 -6.69
CA ASP A 87 4.84 14.16 -5.95
C ASP A 87 4.78 13.52 -4.56
N ALA A 88 3.68 13.76 -3.82
CA ALA A 88 3.46 13.16 -2.51
C ALA A 88 3.44 11.62 -2.56
N LEU A 89 2.87 11.05 -3.62
CA LEU A 89 2.88 9.60 -3.84
C LEU A 89 4.28 9.09 -4.22
N ALA A 90 5.06 9.85 -4.99
CA ALA A 90 6.44 9.51 -5.31
C ALA A 90 7.33 9.50 -4.05
N ASP A 91 7.13 10.45 -3.13
CA ASP A 91 7.82 10.52 -1.85
C ASP A 91 7.43 9.34 -0.94
N LEU A 92 6.15 9.01 -0.86
CA LEU A 92 5.69 7.82 -0.14
C LEU A 92 6.35 6.54 -0.66
N LEU A 93 6.43 6.38 -1.99
CA LEU A 93 7.10 5.22 -2.59
C LEU A 93 8.61 5.25 -2.33
N ALA A 94 9.21 6.42 -2.16
CA ALA A 94 10.61 6.57 -1.75
C ALA A 94 10.85 6.12 -0.30
N LEU A 95 9.97 6.50 0.61
CA LEU A 95 10.02 6.04 2.01
C LEU A 95 9.79 4.52 2.10
N THR A 96 8.85 4.01 1.32
CA THR A 96 8.53 2.57 1.30
C THR A 96 9.70 1.76 0.75
N ARG A 97 10.33 2.17 -0.36
CA ARG A 97 11.44 1.42 -0.97
C ARG A 97 12.74 1.51 -0.17
N SER A 98 12.99 2.63 0.52
CA SER A 98 14.17 2.79 1.38
C SER A 98 14.08 2.00 2.69
N GLY A 99 12.88 1.49 3.01
CA GLY A 99 12.62 0.81 4.28
C GLY A 99 12.44 1.76 5.46
N LEU A 100 12.45 3.08 5.24
CA LEU A 100 12.14 4.09 6.25
C LEU A 100 10.67 4.05 6.69
N ALA A 101 9.78 3.55 5.82
CA ALA A 101 8.43 3.17 6.19
C ALA A 101 8.31 1.63 6.24
N SER A 102 7.74 1.13 7.33
CA SER A 102 7.24 -0.24 7.44
C SER A 102 6.05 -0.47 6.50
N ALA A 103 5.65 -1.73 6.31
CA ALA A 103 4.49 -2.06 5.48
C ALA A 103 3.20 -1.38 5.99
N ASP A 104 3.00 -1.36 7.31
CA ASP A 104 1.81 -0.77 7.93
C ASP A 104 1.83 0.77 7.85
N GLU A 105 2.98 1.41 8.05
CA GLU A 105 3.13 2.86 7.87
C GLU A 105 2.88 3.26 6.42
N ALA A 106 3.39 2.51 5.45
CA ALA A 106 3.16 2.77 4.02
C ALA A 106 1.66 2.73 3.68
N VAL A 107 0.90 1.79 4.24
CA VAL A 107 -0.57 1.73 4.10
C VAL A 107 -1.25 2.92 4.72
N GLN A 108 -0.84 3.32 5.93
CA GLN A 108 -1.43 4.48 6.63
C GLN A 108 -1.20 5.77 5.84
N LEU A 109 0.04 6.01 5.39
CA LEU A 109 0.39 7.16 4.54
C LEU A 109 -0.42 7.15 3.24
N PHE A 110 -0.55 5.98 2.60
CA PHE A 110 -1.33 5.84 1.36
C PHE A 110 -2.82 6.12 1.60
N ALA A 111 -3.35 5.66 2.72
CA ALA A 111 -4.75 5.88 3.11
C ALA A 111 -5.03 7.37 3.42
N MET A 112 -4.06 8.13 3.93
CA MET A 112 -4.19 9.58 4.10
C MET A 112 -4.23 10.30 2.74
N LEU A 113 -3.39 9.89 1.80
CA LEU A 113 -3.35 10.50 0.46
C LEU A 113 -4.61 10.22 -0.37
N ARG A 114 -5.21 9.02 -0.20
CA ARG A 114 -6.32 8.51 -1.03
C ARG A 114 -6.12 8.80 -2.53
N PRO A 115 -4.99 8.34 -3.11
CA PRO A 115 -4.52 8.88 -4.40
C PRO A 115 -5.46 8.64 -5.58
N PHE A 116 -6.26 7.57 -5.53
CA PHE A 116 -7.17 7.22 -6.63
C PHE A 116 -8.61 7.65 -6.33
N THR A 117 -9.41 7.82 -7.39
CA THR A 117 -10.85 8.06 -7.27
C THR A 117 -11.59 6.89 -6.62
N MET A 118 -11.11 5.66 -6.83
CA MET A 118 -11.65 4.42 -6.27
C MET A 118 -10.56 3.34 -6.14
N GLY A 119 -10.85 2.25 -5.43
CA GLY A 119 -9.93 1.10 -5.34
C GLY A 119 -8.71 1.31 -4.44
N ASN A 120 -8.63 2.41 -3.69
CA ASN A 120 -7.50 2.73 -2.81
C ASN A 120 -7.17 1.60 -1.82
N GLY A 121 -8.18 0.96 -1.21
CA GLY A 121 -7.94 -0.14 -0.28
C GLY A 121 -7.28 -1.36 -0.92
N ARG A 122 -7.61 -1.66 -2.19
CA ARG A 122 -7.01 -2.77 -2.93
C ARG A 122 -5.56 -2.46 -3.32
N VAL A 123 -5.29 -1.23 -3.76
CA VAL A 123 -3.93 -0.77 -4.09
C VAL A 123 -3.05 -0.68 -2.84
N ALA A 124 -3.58 -0.18 -1.72
CA ALA A 124 -2.86 -0.12 -0.45
C ALA A 124 -2.43 -1.50 0.04
N ARG A 125 -3.30 -2.52 -0.08
CA ARG A 125 -2.96 -3.90 0.26
C ARG A 125 -1.87 -4.49 -0.65
N ALA A 126 -1.86 -4.14 -1.93
CA ALA A 126 -0.78 -4.54 -2.82
C ALA A 126 0.55 -3.87 -2.44
N LEU A 127 0.53 -2.59 -2.05
CA LEU A 127 1.69 -1.85 -1.55
C LEU A 127 2.24 -2.45 -0.25
N TRP A 128 1.34 -2.76 0.69
CA TRP A 128 1.67 -3.50 1.91
C TRP A 128 2.42 -4.78 1.58
N LEU A 129 1.82 -5.60 0.72
CA LEU A 129 2.38 -6.88 0.33
C LEU A 129 3.75 -6.72 -0.31
N TRP A 130 3.93 -5.75 -1.22
CA TRP A 130 5.21 -5.44 -1.85
C TRP A 130 6.31 -5.16 -0.81
N ARG A 131 5.98 -4.40 0.24
CA ARG A 131 6.92 -4.03 1.30
C ARG A 131 7.21 -5.19 2.24
N THR A 132 6.17 -5.92 2.66
CA THR A 132 6.26 -7.07 3.56
C THR A 132 7.16 -8.15 2.98
N ILE A 133 6.98 -8.53 1.71
CA ILE A 133 7.81 -9.58 1.10
C ILE A 133 9.30 -9.20 0.97
N ARG A 134 9.64 -7.93 1.19
CA ARG A 134 11.01 -7.38 1.18
C ARG A 134 11.55 -7.12 2.59
N GLU A 135 10.83 -7.47 3.64
CA GLU A 135 11.33 -7.36 5.01
C GLU A 135 12.43 -8.41 5.28
N PRO A 136 13.48 -8.03 6.03
CA PRO A 136 14.49 -8.99 6.46
C PRO A 136 13.86 -10.17 7.22
N GLY A 137 14.29 -11.40 6.90
CA GLY A 137 13.79 -12.60 7.58
C GLY A 137 12.53 -13.22 6.95
N MET A 138 11.99 -12.63 5.88
CA MET A 138 10.90 -13.24 5.13
C MET A 138 11.34 -14.58 4.51
N SER A 139 10.58 -15.64 4.75
CA SER A 139 10.82 -16.99 4.23
C SER A 139 9.67 -17.45 3.32
N ALA A 140 9.89 -18.49 2.52
CA ALA A 140 8.83 -19.07 1.70
C ALA A 140 7.66 -19.61 2.54
N GLU A 141 7.93 -20.15 3.73
CA GLU A 141 6.91 -20.61 4.68
C GLU A 141 6.12 -19.42 5.24
N ALA A 142 6.79 -18.32 5.60
CA ALA A 142 6.14 -17.11 6.07
C ALA A 142 5.25 -16.48 4.98
N LEU A 143 5.67 -16.52 3.71
CA LEU A 143 4.86 -16.08 2.58
C LEU A 143 3.60 -16.94 2.39
N ALA A 144 3.71 -18.25 2.60
CA ALA A 144 2.56 -19.16 2.50
C ALA A 144 1.53 -18.95 3.62
N ALA A 145 1.97 -18.53 4.80
CA ALA A 145 1.12 -18.21 5.94
C ALA A 145 0.66 -16.74 5.98
N LEU A 146 1.08 -15.92 5.02
CA LEU A 146 0.83 -14.49 5.03
C LEU A 146 -0.67 -14.20 4.90
N SER A 147 -1.13 -13.20 5.66
CA SER A 147 -2.50 -12.70 5.58
C SER A 147 -2.49 -11.20 5.86
N PHE A 148 -3.46 -10.47 5.31
CA PHE A 148 -3.54 -9.03 5.59
C PHE A 148 -3.87 -8.78 7.07
N PRO A 149 -3.28 -7.74 7.68
CA PRO A 149 -3.57 -7.37 9.05
C PRO A 149 -5.07 -7.10 9.24
N GLN A 150 -5.58 -7.43 10.43
CA GLN A 150 -6.96 -7.17 10.84
C GLN A 150 -7.12 -5.68 11.23
N GLY A 151 -6.68 -4.76 10.36
CA GLY A 151 -6.90 -3.32 10.48
C GLY A 151 -8.27 -2.91 9.93
N PRO A 152 -8.83 -1.74 10.30
CA PRO A 152 -10.21 -1.40 10.01
C PRO A 152 -10.50 -1.49 8.52
N ALA A 153 -11.53 -2.26 8.20
CA ALA A 153 -12.07 -2.39 6.87
C ALA A 153 -12.45 -1.02 6.31
N SER A 154 -12.14 -0.83 5.03
CA SER A 154 -12.66 0.24 4.16
C SER A 154 -12.05 1.63 4.33
N ALA A 155 -11.11 1.96 3.43
CA ALA A 155 -10.92 3.35 2.95
C ALA A 155 -12.11 3.84 2.08
N ASP A 156 -13.16 3.01 1.95
CA ASP A 156 -14.44 3.29 1.30
C ASP A 156 -15.56 3.54 2.35
N GLY A 157 -15.24 3.54 3.65
CA GLY A 157 -16.15 3.92 4.72
C GLY A 157 -16.03 5.40 5.05
N ASP A 158 -17.15 6.11 5.07
CA ASP A 158 -17.28 7.55 5.36
C ASP A 158 -17.06 7.85 6.86
N GLY A 159 -15.88 7.50 7.37
CA GLY A 159 -15.48 7.70 8.76
C GLY A 159 -13.98 7.91 8.84
N ALA A 160 -13.56 9.17 8.96
CA ALA A 160 -12.19 9.51 9.29
C ALA A 160 -11.78 8.82 10.60
N PRO A 161 -10.64 8.11 10.66
CA PRO A 161 -10.13 7.65 11.95
C PRO A 161 -9.69 8.86 12.78
N ALA A 162 -10.26 8.99 13.98
CA ALA A 162 -9.82 9.97 14.96
C ALA A 162 -8.35 9.71 15.33
N LEU A 163 -7.51 10.74 15.17
CA LEU A 163 -6.12 10.77 15.59
C LEU A 163 -6.02 10.56 17.11
N THR A 164 -5.68 9.35 17.56
CA THR A 164 -5.12 9.17 18.91
C THR A 164 -3.61 9.38 18.80
N ALA A 165 -3.15 10.58 19.11
CA ALA A 165 -1.75 10.93 19.18
C ALA A 165 -1.04 10.07 20.25
N TYR A 166 -0.15 9.17 19.84
CA TYR A 166 0.86 8.61 20.73
C TYR A 166 2.12 9.48 20.61
N VAL A 167 2.20 10.53 21.44
CA VAL A 167 3.45 11.26 21.67
C VAL A 167 4.21 10.50 22.76
N GLY A 168 5.16 9.65 22.34
CA GLY A 168 6.18 9.12 23.24
C GLY A 168 7.20 10.22 23.53
N HIS A 169 7.13 10.84 24.70
CA HIS A 169 8.21 11.68 25.22
C HIS A 169 9.47 10.83 25.48
N PRO A 170 10.65 11.17 24.94
CA PRO A 170 11.89 10.71 25.52
C PRO A 170 12.17 11.53 26.80
N GLN A 171 12.06 10.90 27.97
CA GLN A 171 12.63 11.48 29.19
C GLN A 171 14.15 11.48 29.05
N GLY A 172 14.71 12.66 28.82
CA GLY A 172 16.13 12.91 29.05
C GLY A 172 16.45 12.72 30.52
N GLN A 173 17.31 11.76 30.82
CA GLN A 173 18.04 11.72 32.09
C GLN A 173 19.26 12.63 31.96
N CYS A 174 19.25 13.71 32.72
CA CYS A 174 20.47 14.43 33.08
C CYS A 174 21.32 13.53 34.00
N VAL A 175 22.61 13.42 33.68
CA VAL A 175 23.68 13.20 34.65
C VAL A 175 24.79 14.18 34.33
#